data_AF-A0A7X9FFD9-F1
#
_entry.id   AF-A0A7X9FFD9-F1
#
_cell.length_a   1.000
_cell.length_b   1.000
_cell.length_c   1.000
_cell.angle_alpha   90.00
_cell.angle_beta   90.00
_cell.angle_gamma   90.00
#
_symmetry.space_group_name_H-M   'P 1'
#
loop_
_entity.id
_entity.type
_entity.pdbx_description
1 polymer ?
#
loop_
_entity_poly.entity_id
_entity_poly.type
_entity_poly.pdbx_seq_one_letter_code
_entity_poly.pdbx_strand_id
1 'polypeptide(L)' 'MKTTAELSRAVALARRTGIPYVILGDGSNLLVSDDGYRGVIIRNRITGLAVQGSAVTAGAGESLDGLVDF' A
#
# COMPACT_ATOMS: atom_id res chain seq x y z
N MET A 1 3.53 -4.01 -4.69
CA MET A 1 4.40 -2.93 -5.18
C MET A 1 5.45 -2.66 -4.13
N LYS A 2 6.73 -2.79 -4.50
CA LYS A 2 7.87 -2.60 -3.58
C LYS A 2 8.51 -1.23 -3.74
N THR A 3 8.20 -0.51 -4.82
CA THR A 3 8.68 0.85 -5.06
C THR A 3 7.55 1.81 -5.37
N THR A 4 7.76 3.10 -5.09
CA THR A 4 6.82 4.17 -5.45
C THR A 4 6.58 4.22 -6.96
N ALA A 5 7.60 3.95 -7.77
CA ALA A 5 7.48 3.93 -9.22
C ALA A 5 6.55 2.82 -9.71
N GLU A 6 6.66 1.60 -9.16
CA GLU A 6 5.75 0.49 -9.48
C GLU A 6 4.31 0.81 -9.08
N LEU A 7 4.11 1.35 -7.86
CA LEU A 7 2.79 1.72 -7.37
C LEU A 7 2.14 2.79 -8.25
N SER A 8 2.86 3.86 -8.57
CA SER A 8 2.39 4.93 -9.43
C SER A 8 2.04 4.43 -10.84
N ARG A 9 2.85 3.54 -11.43
CA ARG A 9 2.55 2.94 -12.74
C ARG A 9 1.29 2.07 -12.69
N ALA A 10 1.12 1.26 -11.65
CA ALA A 10 -0.06 0.40 -11.50
C ALA A 10 -1.35 1.23 -11.35
N VAL A 11 -1.32 2.26 -10.49
CA VAL A 11 -2.45 3.19 -10.31
C VAL A 11 -2.76 3.94 -11.60
N ALA A 12 -1.73 4.45 -12.30
CA ALA A 12 -1.92 5.14 -13.57
C ALA A 12 -2.52 4.22 -14.64
N LEU A 13 -2.09 2.95 -14.72
CA LEU A 13 -2.65 1.99 -15.65
C LEU A 13 -4.13 1.72 -15.34
N ALA A 14 -4.47 1.41 -14.09
CA ALA A 14 -5.86 1.15 -13.68
C ALA A 14 -6.79 2.34 -13.97
N ARG A 15 -6.30 3.56 -13.72
CA ARG A 15 -7.03 4.80 -14.08
C ARG A 15 -7.24 4.92 -15.59
N ARG A 16 -6.19 4.71 -16.41
CA ARG A 16 -6.28 4.81 -17.87
C ARG A 16 -7.20 3.77 -18.49
N THR A 17 -7.25 2.56 -17.93
CA THR A 17 -8.08 1.47 -18.45
C THR A 17 -9.50 1.48 -17.90
N GLY A 18 -9.81 2.35 -16.93
CA GLY A 18 -11.11 2.40 -16.27
C GLY A 18 -11.42 1.17 -15.40
N ILE A 19 -10.42 0.33 -15.12
CA ILE A 19 -10.61 -0.86 -14.28
C ILE A 19 -10.68 -0.41 -12.82
N PRO A 20 -11.75 -0.75 -12.06
CA PRO A 20 -11.84 -0.47 -10.63
C PRO A 20 -10.62 -1.03 -9.90
N TYR A 21 -10.07 -0.26 -8.96
CA TYR A 21 -8.93 -0.69 -8.17
C TYR A 21 -9.02 -0.22 -6.72
N VAL A 22 -8.35 -0.96 -5.84
CA VAL A 22 -8.14 -0.60 -4.44
C VAL A 22 -6.66 -0.76 -4.09
N ILE A 23 -6.14 0.12 -3.26
CA ILE A 23 -4.79 -0.01 -2.69
C ILE A 23 -4.93 -0.67 -1.32
N LEU A 24 -4.17 -1.74 -1.09
CA LEU A 24 -4.23 -2.52 0.14
C LEU A 24 -2.86 -2.54 0.83
N GLY A 25 -2.84 -2.26 2.14
CA GLY A 25 -1.70 -2.58 3.01
C GLY A 25 -1.74 -4.06 3.42
N ASP A 26 -1.80 -4.32 4.72
CA ASP A 26 -1.95 -5.69 5.24
C ASP A 26 -3.40 -6.13 5.47
N GLY A 27 -4.35 -5.19 5.42
CA GLY A 27 -5.78 -5.52 5.46
C GLY A 27 -6.35 -5.80 6.85
N SER A 28 -5.72 -5.30 7.91
CA SER A 28 -6.15 -5.48 9.31
C SER A 28 -7.52 -4.85 9.63
N ASN A 29 -8.04 -3.98 8.76
CA ASN A 29 -9.34 -3.34 8.92
C ASN A 29 -10.17 -3.42 7.62
N LEU A 30 -10.20 -4.59 6.99
CA LEU A 30 -10.97 -4.83 5.77
C LEU A 30 -11.91 -6.03 5.98
N LEU A 31 -13.19 -5.84 5.65
CA LEU A 31 -14.14 -6.92 5.48
C LEU A 31 -14.35 -7.14 3.98
N VAL A 32 -14.12 -8.37 3.50
CA VAL A 32 -14.25 -8.72 2.08
C VAL A 32 -15.42 -9.66 1.90
N SER A 33 -16.27 -9.39 0.91
CA SER A 33 -17.36 -10.31 0.52
C SER A 33 -16.78 -11.65 0.07
N ASP A 34 -17.51 -12.74 0.34
CA ASP A 34 -17.18 -14.07 -0.20
C ASP A 34 -17.20 -14.08 -1.74
N ASP A 35 -17.96 -13.18 -2.37
CA ASP A 35 -17.97 -12.96 -3.82
C ASP A 35 -16.67 -12.31 -4.35
N GLY A 36 -15.78 -11.87 -3.45
CA GLY A 36 -14.52 -11.22 -3.76
C GLY A 36 -14.65 -9.79 -4.31
N TYR A 37 -13.58 -9.32 -4.96
CA TYR A 37 -13.51 -7.99 -5.57
C TYR A 37 -13.26 -8.07 -7.07
N ARG A 38 -14.20 -7.53 -7.87
CA ARG A 38 -14.08 -7.45 -9.34
C ARG A 38 -13.31 -6.20 -9.74
N GLY A 39 -11.98 -6.34 -9.80
CA GLY A 39 -11.07 -5.26 -10.16
C GLY A 39 -9.62 -5.63 -9.81
N VAL A 40 -8.75 -4.63 -9.74
CA VAL A 40 -7.34 -4.84 -9.38
C VAL A 40 -7.11 -4.49 -7.91
N ILE A 41 -6.54 -5.42 -7.16
CA ILE A 41 -6.01 -5.15 -5.82
C ILE A 41 -4.53 -4.82 -5.95
N ILE A 42 -4.14 -3.59 -5.60
CA ILE A 42 -2.77 -3.13 -5.63
C ILE A 42 -2.21 -3.18 -4.21
N ARG A 43 -1.49 -4.26 -3.88
CA ARG A 43 -0.87 -4.39 -2.55
C ARG A 43 0.36 -3.48 -2.44
N ASN A 44 0.36 -2.55 -1.50
CA ASN A 44 1.52 -1.72 -1.15
C ASN A 44 2.44 -2.49 -0.19
N ARG A 45 3.72 -2.62 -0.56
CA ARG A 45 4.79 -3.21 0.25
C ARG A 45 6.04 -2.32 0.19
N ILE A 46 5.86 -1.02 0.02
CA ILE A 46 6.94 -0.04 0.05
C ILE A 46 7.29 0.18 1.51
N THR A 47 8.40 -0.43 1.92
CA THR A 47 8.98 -0.32 3.26
C THR A 47 10.15 0.67 3.24
N GLY A 48 10.62 1.07 4.41
CA GLY A 48 11.71 2.00 4.69
C GLY A 48 11.37 2.83 5.92
N LEU A 49 12.34 2.96 6.83
CA LEU A 49 12.26 3.82 8.01
C LEU A 49 13.45 4.78 8.02
N ALA A 50 13.22 6.06 8.32
CA ALA A 50 14.26 7.07 8.41
C ALA A 50 13.96 8.08 9.51
N VAL A 51 14.97 8.43 10.30
CA VAL A 51 14.87 9.42 11.40
C VAL A 51 15.51 10.73 10.98
N GLN A 52 14.84 11.84 11.25
CA GLN A 52 15.36 13.20 11.10
C GLN A 52 15.02 14.02 12.34
N GLY A 53 15.96 14.11 13.28
CA GLY A 53 15.73 14.74 14.58
C GLY A 53 14.65 13.99 15.36
N SER A 54 13.51 14.65 15.63
CA SER A 54 12.36 14.07 16.34
C SER A 54 11.26 13.56 15.40
N ALA A 55 11.52 13.46 14.10
CA ALA A 55 10.56 12.99 13.10
C ALA A 55 11.00 11.64 12.51
N VAL A 56 10.04 10.74 12.29
CA VAL A 56 10.24 9.47 11.61
C VAL A 56 9.44 9.48 10.31
N THR A 57 10.11 9.15 9.19
CA THR A 57 9.47 8.86 7.91
C THR A 57 9.36 7.35 7.75
N ALA A 58 8.16 6.85 7.47
CA ALA A 58 7.90 5.44 7.24
C ALA A 58 7.27 5.20 5.87
N GLY A 59 7.69 4.13 5.21
CA GLY A 59 7.05 3.62 4.01
C GLY A 59 5.62 3.19 4.33
N ALA A 60 4.66 3.50 3.44
CA ALA A 60 3.25 3.19 3.67
C ALA A 60 2.92 1.68 3.60
N GLY A 61 3.91 0.82 3.34
CA GLY A 61 3.81 -0.63 3.46
C GLY A 61 4.56 -1.19 4.67
N GLU A 62 5.07 -0.36 5.56
CA GLU A 62 5.63 -0.80 6.85
C GLU A 62 4.55 -1.33 7.79
N SER A 63 4.95 -2.29 8.64
CA SER A 63 4.13 -2.69 9.78
C SER A 63 4.12 -1.57 10.82
N LEU A 64 2.96 -1.30 11.41
CA LEU A 64 2.86 -0.35 12.51
C LEU A 64 3.68 -0.81 13.73
N ASP A 65 3.64 -2.10 14.06
CA ASP A 65 4.42 -2.66 15.17
C ASP A 65 5.92 -2.47 14.91
N GLY A 66 6.36 -2.71 13.67
CA GLY A 66 7.75 -2.50 13.27
C GLY A 66 8.19 -1.03 13.33
N LEU A 67 7.27 -0.08 13.14
CA LEU A 67 7.53 1.35 13.33
C LEU A 67 7.61 1.72 14.82
N VAL A 68 6.79 1.12 15.68
CA VAL A 68 6.80 1.39 17.13
C VAL A 68 8.08 0.88 17.78
N ASP A 69 8.61 -0.25 17.31
CA ASP A 69 9.84 -0.87 17.82
C ASP A 69 11.14 -0.25 17.25
N PHE A 70 11.04 0.66 16.29
CA PHE A 70 12.18 1.30 15.60
C PHE A 70 12.68 2.57 16.30
#